data_AF-A0A9D1ZK38-F1
#
_entry.id   AF-A0A9D1ZK38-F1
#
_cell.length_a   1.000
_cell.length_b   1.000
_cell.length_c   1.000
_cell.angle_alpha   90.00
_cell.angle_beta   90.00
_cell.angle_gamma   90.00
#
_symmetry.space_group_name_H-M   'P 1'
#
loop_
_entity.id
_entity.type
_entity.pdbx_description
1 polymer ?
#
loop_
_entity_poly.entity_id
_entity_poly.type
_entity_poly.pdbx_seq_one_letter_code
_entity_poly.pdbx_strand_id
1 'polypeptide(L)'
;MKHKSIIAFFALGLTLVLAGCSSSSGASGGSSITTPKTISFVQQAKGPGTHVWVQAWSDTGDVEKDSIVNYVYLLKNHKMIKYRIFDRSVTLGKISSMTDDQTIKLARDQDKKYNTSGAVSVVEDYINKNKGHNLENDFDGAAENVVDGQIRVYTNADNTKIVAPSGQASFYSPYQLNPDDAYEPNPVIDKALIQDIKNTPYQEPKAQTISVKSRTDNSGNKIVSQNIRYKSIQLFDGKQAEYNLYKLALKNESDFLQLIKFSEATDYQSSESFLKENDDTGTLNYKLKGRELYRTLYKEHEKELVKNVFGYHSYNGGISLYKPFVNQRIYKTRYIGYHNNSGYLITKAQNDTQKVSFSK
;
A
#
# COMPACT_ATOMS: atom_id res chain seq x y z
N MET A 1 39.01 1.04 -59.68
CA MET A 1 37.99 0.57 -60.66
C MET A 1 36.83 -0.02 -59.88
N LYS A 2 35.63 0.45 -60.17
CA LYS A 2 34.38 0.19 -59.42
C LYS A 2 33.59 -0.92 -60.13
N HIS A 3 33.25 -2.00 -59.41
CA HIS A 3 32.19 -2.95 -59.77
C HIS A 3 31.32 -3.14 -58.53
N LYS A 4 30.10 -2.58 -58.51
CA LYS A 4 28.81 -3.19 -58.90
C LYS A 4 28.46 -4.43 -58.08
N SER A 5 27.45 -4.29 -57.22
CA SER A 5 26.41 -5.30 -57.04
C SER A 5 25.11 -4.62 -56.66
N ILE A 6 24.12 -4.84 -57.50
CA ILE A 6 22.72 -4.43 -57.39
C ILE A 6 22.02 -5.53 -56.60
N ILE A 7 21.29 -5.18 -55.54
CA ILE A 7 20.25 -6.03 -54.98
C ILE A 7 18.97 -5.21 -54.91
N ALA A 8 18.03 -5.58 -55.76
CA ALA A 8 16.64 -5.16 -55.70
C ALA A 8 15.91 -5.99 -54.66
N PHE A 9 15.11 -5.34 -53.81
CA PHE A 9 14.02 -6.00 -53.09
C PHE A 9 12.76 -5.14 -53.23
N PHE A 10 11.82 -5.67 -54.00
CA PHE A 10 10.43 -5.23 -54.07
C PHE A 10 9.64 -6.02 -53.03
N ALA A 11 8.92 -5.35 -52.14
CA ALA A 11 7.64 -5.86 -51.61
C ALA A 11 6.87 -4.73 -50.92
N LEU A 12 5.93 -4.21 -51.69
CA LEU A 12 4.74 -3.43 -51.31
C LEU A 12 4.12 -3.90 -49.98
N GLY A 13 4.05 -3.01 -49.00
CA GLY A 13 3.20 -3.13 -47.82
C GLY A 13 2.32 -1.90 -47.69
N LEU A 14 1.12 -1.98 -48.27
CA LEU A 14 0.11 -0.92 -48.31
C LEU A 14 -0.44 -0.64 -46.89
N THR A 15 0.09 0.36 -46.19
CA THR A 15 -0.50 0.87 -44.94
C THR A 15 -1.68 1.79 -45.25
N LEU A 16 -2.90 1.27 -45.05
CA LEU A 16 -4.12 2.08 -44.99
C LEU A 16 -4.09 2.94 -43.71
N VAL A 17 -3.66 4.20 -43.86
CA VAL A 17 -3.88 5.25 -42.88
C VAL A 17 -5.23 5.89 -43.20
N LEU A 18 -6.29 5.49 -42.50
CA LEU A 18 -7.54 6.23 -42.47
C LEU A 18 -7.39 7.42 -41.51
N ALA A 19 -6.69 8.46 -41.98
CA ALA A 19 -6.79 9.80 -41.44
C ALA A 19 -7.94 10.51 -42.14
N GLY A 20 -9.14 10.43 -41.56
CA GLY A 20 -10.29 11.23 -41.94
C GLY A 20 -10.35 12.49 -41.09
N CYS A 21 -9.75 13.58 -41.58
CA CYS A 21 -10.16 14.92 -41.20
C CYS A 21 -11.55 15.15 -41.80
N SER A 22 -12.56 15.42 -40.98
CA SER A 22 -13.76 16.13 -41.44
C SER A 22 -14.18 17.16 -40.40
N SER A 23 -13.87 18.40 -40.72
CA SER A 23 -14.44 19.62 -40.18
C SER A 23 -15.96 19.66 -40.39
N SER A 24 -16.67 20.07 -39.32
CA SER A 24 -17.92 20.85 -39.32
C SER A 24 -19.02 20.48 -40.33
N SER A 25 -20.08 19.83 -39.85
CA SER A 25 -21.49 20.13 -40.15
C SER A 25 -22.39 19.27 -39.26
N GLY A 26 -23.29 19.92 -38.51
CA GLY A 26 -24.18 19.25 -37.57
C GLY A 26 -25.15 18.29 -38.25
N ALA A 27 -25.20 17.06 -37.73
CA ALA A 27 -26.36 16.19 -37.82
C ALA A 27 -26.27 15.20 -36.64
N SER A 28 -27.37 15.11 -35.90
CA SER A 28 -27.63 14.18 -34.81
C SER A 28 -27.60 12.72 -35.27
N GLY A 29 -26.40 12.20 -35.53
CA GLY A 29 -26.13 10.78 -35.73
C GLY A 29 -25.77 10.13 -34.42
N GLY A 30 -26.78 9.71 -33.65
CA GLY A 30 -26.59 8.86 -32.48
C GLY A 30 -25.99 7.53 -32.90
N SER A 31 -24.65 7.45 -32.98
CA SER A 31 -23.94 6.18 -32.95
C SER A 31 -24.25 5.54 -31.60
N SER A 32 -25.26 4.68 -31.59
CA SER A 32 -25.51 3.73 -30.52
C SER A 32 -24.20 2.97 -30.31
N ILE A 33 -23.46 3.34 -29.27
CA ILE A 33 -22.30 2.57 -28.82
C ILE A 33 -22.88 1.22 -28.39
N THR A 34 -22.77 0.22 -29.26
CA THR A 34 -23.24 -1.12 -28.97
C THR A 34 -22.52 -1.61 -27.73
N THR A 35 -23.28 -1.77 -26.65
CA THR A 35 -22.75 -2.23 -25.36
C THR A 35 -22.20 -3.64 -25.54
N PRO A 36 -20.94 -3.92 -25.17
CA PRO A 36 -20.34 -5.23 -25.41
C PRO A 36 -21.05 -6.30 -24.58
N LYS A 37 -21.36 -7.45 -25.22
CA LYS A 37 -21.97 -8.61 -24.55
C LYS A 37 -21.04 -9.23 -23.50
N THR A 38 -19.74 -9.14 -23.71
CA THR A 38 -18.73 -9.68 -22.81
C THR A 38 -17.74 -8.59 -22.44
N ILE A 39 -17.40 -8.47 -21.17
CA ILE A 39 -16.36 -7.58 -20.67
C ILE A 39 -15.20 -8.37 -20.06
N SER A 40 -14.02 -7.78 -20.12
CA SER A 40 -12.83 -8.26 -19.43
C SER A 40 -12.10 -7.08 -18.84
N PHE A 41 -11.59 -7.23 -17.61
CA PHE A 41 -10.74 -6.22 -16.97
C PHE A 41 -9.57 -5.82 -17.87
N VAL A 42 -8.90 -6.82 -18.45
CA VAL A 42 -7.71 -6.61 -19.29
C VAL A 42 -8.08 -5.98 -20.62
N GLN A 43 -9.21 -6.36 -21.24
CA GLN A 43 -9.67 -5.70 -22.47
C GLN A 43 -10.07 -4.26 -22.23
N GLN A 44 -10.79 -3.97 -21.14
CA GLN A 44 -11.16 -2.60 -20.79
C GLN A 44 -9.93 -1.74 -20.44
N ALA A 45 -8.92 -2.31 -19.79
CA ALA A 45 -7.63 -1.63 -19.60
C ALA A 45 -6.96 -1.26 -20.92
N LYS A 46 -7.02 -2.11 -21.95
CA LYS A 46 -6.46 -1.83 -23.28
C LYS A 46 -7.39 -0.99 -24.17
N GLY A 47 -8.68 -0.94 -23.83
CA GLY A 47 -9.72 -0.36 -24.67
C GLY A 47 -9.81 1.16 -24.56
N PRO A 48 -10.57 1.78 -25.48
CA PRO A 48 -10.90 3.19 -25.37
C PRO A 48 -11.86 3.44 -24.20
N GLY A 49 -11.89 4.68 -23.73
CA GLY A 49 -12.74 5.12 -22.63
C GLY A 49 -12.12 4.93 -21.25
N THR A 50 -12.85 5.39 -20.24
CA THR A 50 -12.52 5.20 -18.82
C THR A 50 -13.46 4.14 -18.28
N HIS A 51 -12.95 3.08 -17.66
CA HIS A 51 -13.76 2.03 -17.05
C HIS A 51 -13.50 1.99 -15.55
N VAL A 52 -14.58 2.01 -14.76
CA VAL A 52 -14.51 1.96 -13.30
C VAL A 52 -14.65 0.52 -12.82
N TRP A 53 -13.68 0.05 -12.05
CA TRP A 53 -13.74 -1.22 -11.34
C TRP A 53 -13.61 -0.97 -9.84
N VAL A 54 -14.37 -1.71 -9.06
CA VAL A 54 -14.47 -1.55 -7.62
C VAL A 54 -13.98 -2.84 -6.98
N GLN A 55 -13.05 -2.71 -6.04
CA GLN A 55 -12.66 -3.81 -5.17
C GLN A 55 -13.36 -3.70 -3.84
N ALA A 56 -14.12 -4.75 -3.53
CA ALA A 56 -14.86 -4.87 -2.29
C ALA A 56 -14.45 -6.12 -1.55
N TRP A 57 -14.53 -6.04 -0.22
CA TRP A 57 -14.29 -7.15 0.68
C TRP A 57 -15.58 -7.53 1.40
N SER A 58 -15.69 -8.80 1.75
CA SER A 58 -16.81 -9.35 2.49
C SER A 58 -16.32 -10.36 3.51
N ASP A 59 -16.82 -10.23 4.73
CA ASP A 59 -16.64 -11.18 5.83
C ASP A 59 -17.44 -12.47 5.63
N THR A 60 -18.55 -12.39 4.89
CA THR A 60 -19.51 -13.49 4.74
C THR A 60 -19.19 -14.40 3.56
N GLY A 61 -18.16 -14.07 2.78
CA GLY A 61 -17.77 -14.83 1.59
C GLY A 61 -18.65 -14.58 0.37
N ASP A 62 -19.55 -13.59 0.40
CA ASP A 62 -20.35 -13.10 -0.72
C ASP A 62 -20.39 -11.56 -0.75
N VAL A 63 -20.45 -10.94 -1.94
CA VAL A 63 -20.61 -9.48 -2.04
C VAL A 63 -22.07 -9.06 -1.86
N GLU A 64 -22.29 -8.11 -0.96
CA GLU A 64 -23.61 -7.60 -0.61
C GLU A 64 -23.61 -6.08 -0.51
N LYS A 65 -24.78 -5.49 -0.19
CA LYS A 65 -24.95 -4.03 -0.15
C LYS A 65 -24.05 -3.35 0.87
N ASP A 66 -23.70 -4.05 1.94
CA ASP A 66 -22.91 -3.49 3.04
C ASP A 66 -21.43 -3.88 2.94
N SER A 67 -21.04 -4.66 1.91
CA SER A 67 -19.63 -4.94 1.63
C SER A 67 -18.84 -3.65 1.42
N ILE A 68 -17.74 -3.54 2.16
CA ILE A 68 -16.88 -2.36 2.20
C ILE A 68 -16.05 -2.32 0.92
N VAL A 69 -15.96 -1.12 0.35
CA VAL A 69 -15.14 -0.86 -0.82
C VAL A 69 -13.78 -0.39 -0.34
N ASN A 70 -12.72 -1.09 -0.75
CA ASN A 70 -11.35 -0.78 -0.35
C ASN A 70 -10.61 0.04 -1.42
N TYR A 71 -10.88 -0.26 -2.69
CA TYR A 71 -10.22 0.42 -3.82
C TYR A 71 -11.18 0.65 -4.98
N VAL A 72 -10.95 1.75 -5.69
CA VAL A 72 -11.52 2.01 -7.00
C VAL A 72 -10.39 2.10 -8.02
N TYR A 73 -10.51 1.31 -9.09
CA TYR A 73 -9.57 1.26 -10.19
C TYR A 73 -10.16 1.94 -11.41
N LEU A 74 -9.42 2.88 -11.99
CA LEU A 74 -9.75 3.49 -13.28
C LEU A 74 -8.85 2.91 -14.36
N LEU A 75 -9.47 2.33 -15.38
CA LEU A 75 -8.79 1.70 -16.50
C LEU A 75 -8.93 2.56 -17.74
N LYS A 76 -7.80 2.91 -18.38
CA LYS A 76 -7.76 3.69 -19.62
C LYS A 76 -6.42 3.54 -20.32
N ASN A 77 -6.43 3.27 -21.63
CA ASN A 77 -5.24 3.33 -22.50
C ASN A 77 -4.03 2.54 -21.96
N HIS A 78 -4.21 1.26 -21.66
CA HIS A 78 -3.23 0.34 -21.06
C HIS A 78 -2.76 0.73 -19.64
N LYS A 79 -3.39 1.73 -19.02
CA LYS A 79 -3.04 2.21 -17.71
C LYS A 79 -4.16 1.98 -16.71
N MET A 80 -3.75 1.88 -15.45
CA MET A 80 -4.61 1.79 -14.30
C MET A 80 -4.24 2.90 -13.31
N ILE A 81 -5.25 3.54 -12.73
CA ILE A 81 -5.12 4.37 -11.54
C ILE A 81 -5.82 3.63 -10.41
N LYS A 82 -5.17 3.49 -9.26
CA LYS A 82 -5.75 2.88 -8.05
C LYS A 82 -5.95 3.97 -7.02
N TYR A 83 -7.20 4.23 -6.67
CA TYR A 83 -7.58 5.09 -5.56
C TYR A 83 -7.94 4.22 -4.36
N ARG A 84 -7.47 4.62 -3.18
CA ARG A 84 -7.89 4.03 -1.91
C ARG A 84 -9.18 4.67 -1.42
N ILE A 85 -10.03 3.83 -0.84
CA ILE A 85 -11.23 4.25 -0.12
C ILE A 85 -10.97 4.08 1.38
N PHE A 86 -11.01 5.17 2.12
CA PHE A 86 -10.70 5.19 3.56
C PHE A 86 -11.91 4.90 4.45
N ASP A 87 -13.03 5.56 4.15
CA ASP A 87 -14.20 5.46 5.01
C ASP A 87 -14.88 4.11 4.79
N ARG A 88 -14.92 3.28 5.85
CA ARG A 88 -15.67 2.00 5.85
C ARG A 88 -17.17 2.16 5.57
N SER A 89 -17.71 3.38 5.69
CA SER A 89 -19.09 3.71 5.28
C SER A 89 -19.29 3.75 3.76
N VAL A 90 -18.22 3.67 2.97
CA VAL A 90 -18.29 3.54 1.51
C VAL A 90 -18.47 2.07 1.15
N THR A 91 -19.74 1.70 0.97
CA THR A 91 -20.15 0.34 0.63
C THR A 91 -20.58 0.20 -0.82
N LEU A 92 -20.74 -1.03 -1.29
CA LEU A 92 -21.31 -1.30 -2.62
C LEU A 92 -22.73 -0.75 -2.77
N GLY A 93 -23.55 -0.78 -1.72
CA GLY A 93 -24.89 -0.18 -1.72
C GLY A 93 -24.83 1.32 -2.03
N LYS A 94 -23.90 2.05 -1.40
CA LYS A 94 -23.67 3.47 -1.66
C LYS A 94 -23.21 3.72 -3.10
N ILE A 95 -22.20 2.98 -3.56
CA ILE A 95 -21.67 3.14 -4.93
C ILE A 95 -22.68 2.73 -6.00
N SER A 96 -23.57 1.76 -5.75
CA SER A 96 -24.54 1.29 -6.75
C SER A 96 -25.44 2.41 -7.27
N SER A 97 -25.77 3.39 -6.43
CA SER A 97 -26.62 4.53 -6.82
C SER A 97 -25.86 5.66 -7.53
N MET A 98 -24.53 5.58 -7.66
CA MET A 98 -23.68 6.62 -8.23
C MET A 98 -23.43 6.41 -9.73
N THR A 99 -23.23 7.48 -10.50
CA THR A 99 -22.63 7.38 -11.83
C THR A 99 -21.14 7.04 -11.73
N ASP A 100 -20.50 6.69 -12.85
CA ASP A 100 -19.05 6.47 -12.89
C ASP A 100 -18.29 7.74 -12.48
N ASP A 101 -18.70 8.91 -12.95
CA ASP A 101 -18.08 10.20 -12.57
C ASP A 101 -18.23 10.50 -11.08
N GLN A 102 -19.40 10.23 -10.49
CA GLN A 102 -19.61 10.36 -9.05
C GLN A 102 -18.74 9.36 -8.26
N THR A 103 -18.57 8.15 -8.77
CA THR A 103 -17.71 7.12 -8.17
C THR A 103 -16.23 7.53 -8.23
N ILE A 104 -15.78 8.09 -9.37
CA ILE A 104 -14.43 8.63 -9.55
C ILE A 104 -14.18 9.79 -8.58
N LYS A 105 -15.13 10.73 -8.48
CA LYS A 105 -15.01 11.87 -7.56
C LYS A 105 -14.91 11.39 -6.11
N LEU A 106 -15.80 10.49 -5.69
CA LEU A 106 -15.75 9.88 -4.36
C LEU A 106 -14.40 9.23 -4.10
N ALA A 107 -13.88 8.46 -5.07
CA ALA A 107 -12.61 7.77 -4.92
C ALA A 107 -11.43 8.74 -4.73
N ARG A 108 -11.39 9.84 -5.49
CA ARG A 108 -10.38 10.90 -5.32
C ARG A 108 -10.48 11.58 -3.96
N ASP A 109 -11.69 11.90 -3.53
CA ASP A 109 -11.93 12.55 -2.24
C ASP A 109 -11.50 11.64 -1.08
N GLN A 110 -11.81 10.35 -1.16
CA GLN A 110 -11.44 9.35 -0.15
C GLN A 110 -9.93 9.06 -0.14
N ASP A 111 -9.30 8.98 -1.30
CA ASP A 111 -7.85 8.79 -1.41
C ASP A 111 -7.11 9.99 -0.80
N LYS A 112 -7.51 11.22 -1.16
CA LYS A 112 -6.98 12.44 -0.55
C LYS A 112 -7.23 12.50 0.95
N LYS A 113 -8.42 12.11 1.42
CA LYS A 113 -8.74 12.04 2.86
C LYS A 113 -7.76 11.12 3.57
N TYR A 114 -7.51 9.93 3.04
CA TYR A 114 -6.55 9.01 3.63
C TYR A 114 -5.14 9.61 3.73
N ASN A 115 -4.64 10.16 2.63
CA ASN A 115 -3.30 10.73 2.53
C ASN A 115 -3.07 11.98 3.38
N THR A 116 -4.09 12.49 4.06
CA THR A 116 -4.03 13.72 4.87
C THR A 116 -4.52 13.44 6.28
N SER A 117 -5.76 13.77 6.60
CA SER A 117 -6.30 13.60 7.96
C SER A 117 -6.53 12.14 8.33
N GLY A 118 -6.81 11.26 7.37
CA GLY A 118 -7.08 9.85 7.63
C GLY A 118 -5.87 9.11 8.20
N ALA A 119 -4.68 9.27 7.61
CA ALA A 119 -3.45 8.68 8.11
C ALA A 119 -3.09 9.19 9.53
N VAL A 120 -3.36 10.47 9.82
CA VAL A 120 -3.21 11.01 11.19
C VAL A 120 -4.16 10.28 12.14
N SER A 121 -5.44 10.16 11.79
CA SER A 121 -6.41 9.44 12.62
C SER A 121 -6.06 7.97 12.83
N VAL A 122 -5.48 7.29 11.83
CA VAL A 122 -5.01 5.89 11.99
C VAL A 122 -3.92 5.80 13.05
N VAL A 123 -2.93 6.71 13.02
CA VAL A 123 -1.86 6.76 14.02
C VAL A 123 -2.44 7.10 15.41
N GLU A 124 -3.33 8.09 15.50
CA GLU A 124 -3.98 8.48 16.76
C GLU A 124 -4.86 7.36 17.34
N ASP A 125 -5.61 6.63 16.52
CA ASP A 125 -6.44 5.50 16.94
C ASP A 125 -5.58 4.35 17.47
N TYR A 126 -4.44 4.08 16.82
CA TYR A 126 -3.46 3.10 17.28
C TYR A 126 -2.90 3.47 18.66
N ILE A 127 -2.42 4.71 18.83
CA ILE A 127 -1.86 5.22 20.10
C ILE A 127 -2.89 5.12 21.24
N ASN A 128 -4.13 5.49 20.95
CA ASN A 128 -5.22 5.46 21.93
C ASN A 128 -5.75 4.04 22.21
N LYS A 129 -5.14 2.99 21.63
CA LYS A 129 -5.58 1.59 21.71
C LYS A 129 -7.04 1.40 21.26
N ASN A 130 -7.57 2.31 20.44
CA ASN A 130 -8.88 2.22 19.84
C ASN A 130 -8.84 1.26 18.65
N LYS A 131 -8.53 -0.02 18.89
CA LYS A 131 -8.34 -1.07 17.87
C LYS A 131 -9.60 -1.41 17.04
N GLY A 132 -10.68 -0.64 17.19
CA GLY A 132 -11.99 -0.89 16.57
C GLY A 132 -12.31 -0.06 15.33
N HIS A 133 -11.53 0.98 15.00
CA HIS A 133 -11.88 1.90 13.93
C HIS A 133 -10.73 2.03 12.92
N ASN A 134 -10.98 1.61 11.67
CA ASN A 134 -10.21 1.99 10.48
C ASN A 134 -8.70 1.68 10.47
N LEU A 135 -8.22 0.63 11.14
CA LEU A 135 -6.85 0.16 10.89
C LEU A 135 -6.76 -0.34 9.44
N GLU A 136 -6.14 0.48 8.61
CA GLU A 136 -5.93 0.25 7.19
C GLU A 136 -4.82 -0.76 6.99
N ASN A 137 -4.95 -1.64 5.98
CA ASN A 137 -4.01 -2.74 5.74
C ASN A 137 -2.55 -2.29 5.44
N ASP A 138 -2.28 -1.00 5.21
CA ASP A 138 -0.93 -0.48 5.00
C ASP A 138 -0.34 0.25 6.20
N PHE A 139 -1.10 0.44 7.29
CA PHE A 139 -0.53 0.69 8.60
C PHE A 139 -0.19 -0.67 9.21
N ASP A 140 0.89 -1.26 8.68
CA ASP A 140 1.29 -2.62 9.00
C ASP A 140 2.11 -2.69 10.29
N GLY A 141 2.48 -3.91 10.71
CA GLY A 141 3.27 -4.12 11.92
C GLY A 141 4.61 -3.36 11.94
N ALA A 142 5.17 -2.98 10.78
CA ALA A 142 6.37 -2.16 10.76
C ALA A 142 6.05 -0.70 11.10
N ALA A 143 4.94 -0.15 10.61
CA ALA A 143 4.46 1.17 11.01
C ALA A 143 4.05 1.22 12.49
N GLU A 144 3.37 0.17 12.97
CA GLU A 144 3.04 -0.04 14.40
C GLU A 144 4.31 -0.02 15.26
N ASN A 145 5.34 -0.78 14.86
CA ASN A 145 6.64 -0.79 15.54
C ASN A 145 7.28 0.61 15.61
N VAL A 146 7.14 1.43 14.56
CA VAL A 146 7.65 2.81 14.61
C VAL A 146 6.90 3.61 15.67
N VAL A 147 5.57 3.52 15.71
CA VAL A 147 4.76 4.25 16.70
C VAL A 147 5.04 3.77 18.12
N ASP A 148 5.26 2.46 18.31
CA ASP A 148 5.67 1.87 19.59
C ASP A 148 7.14 2.17 19.95
N GLY A 149 7.90 2.85 19.09
CA GLY A 149 9.32 3.11 19.28
C GLY A 149 10.22 1.88 19.17
N GLN A 150 9.70 0.77 18.65
CA GLN A 150 10.39 -0.50 18.43
C GLN A 150 11.25 -0.50 17.15
N ILE A 151 12.05 0.53 16.96
CA ILE A 151 12.98 0.66 15.82
C ILE A 151 14.28 -0.06 16.15
N ARG A 152 14.80 -0.88 15.22
CA ARG A 152 15.94 -1.78 15.46
C ARG A 152 17.28 -1.19 15.02
N VAL A 153 18.32 -1.52 15.77
CA VAL A 153 19.74 -1.32 15.38
C VAL A 153 20.36 -2.70 15.21
N TYR A 154 21.19 -2.84 14.19
CA TYR A 154 21.84 -4.10 13.88
C TYR A 154 23.34 -3.99 14.20
N THR A 155 23.89 -5.04 14.78
CA THR A 155 25.32 -5.15 15.12
C THR A 155 25.92 -6.43 14.56
N ASN A 156 27.26 -6.50 14.53
CA ASN A 156 27.94 -7.78 14.37
C ASN A 156 27.77 -8.67 15.62
N ALA A 157 28.11 -9.96 15.49
CA ALA A 157 27.84 -10.98 16.51
C ALA A 157 28.46 -10.71 17.89
N ASP A 158 29.52 -9.91 17.96
CA ASP A 158 30.24 -9.52 19.17
C ASP A 158 29.89 -8.11 19.66
N ASN A 159 28.91 -7.43 19.05
CA ASN A 159 28.46 -6.09 19.43
C ASN A 159 29.58 -5.04 19.47
N THR A 160 30.50 -5.13 18.53
CA THR A 160 31.61 -4.18 18.39
C THR A 160 31.43 -3.20 17.25
N LYS A 161 30.46 -3.42 16.36
CA LYS A 161 30.19 -2.57 15.19
C LYS A 161 28.71 -2.54 14.84
N ILE A 162 28.26 -1.39 14.35
CA ILE A 162 26.93 -1.23 13.76
C ILE A 162 26.94 -1.74 12.31
N VAL A 163 25.93 -2.50 11.92
CA VAL A 163 25.79 -3.07 10.56
C VAL A 163 24.48 -2.66 9.90
N ALA A 164 24.43 -2.76 8.57
CA ALA A 164 23.25 -2.38 7.81
C ALA A 164 22.06 -3.34 8.07
N PRO A 165 20.79 -2.89 7.92
CA PRO A 165 19.58 -3.70 8.12
C PRO A 165 19.38 -4.91 7.18
N SER A 166 20.41 -5.36 6.45
CA SER A 166 20.31 -6.39 5.41
C SER A 166 21.12 -7.68 5.69
N GLY A 167 21.73 -7.85 6.87
CA GLY A 167 22.49 -9.07 7.18
C GLY A 167 22.84 -9.28 8.66
N GLN A 168 22.19 -10.31 9.25
CA GLN A 168 22.47 -10.92 10.57
C GLN A 168 22.20 -10.07 11.84
N ALA A 169 21.97 -10.81 12.95
CA ALA A 169 21.64 -10.42 14.33
C ALA A 169 20.97 -9.05 14.53
N SER A 170 19.65 -9.06 14.78
CA SER A 170 18.93 -7.86 15.22
C SER A 170 19.02 -7.72 16.73
N PHE A 171 19.54 -6.59 17.21
CA PHE A 171 19.22 -6.11 18.55
C PHE A 171 17.92 -5.30 18.44
N TYR A 172 16.91 -5.69 19.21
CA TYR A 172 15.82 -4.76 19.48
C TYR A 172 16.44 -3.55 20.18
N SER A 173 15.95 -2.33 19.90
CA SER A 173 16.27 -1.24 20.83
C SER A 173 15.89 -1.76 22.22
N PRO A 174 16.85 -1.90 23.14
CA PRO A 174 16.65 -2.64 24.38
C PRO A 174 15.67 -1.97 25.33
N TYR A 175 15.23 -0.76 25.00
CA TYR A 175 14.13 -0.09 25.65
C TYR A 175 12.78 -0.57 25.08
N GLN A 176 12.52 -1.88 25.15
CA GLN A 176 11.19 -2.30 25.56
C GLN A 176 11.15 -2.11 27.07
N LEU A 177 10.84 -0.89 27.53
CA LEU A 177 10.51 -0.68 28.93
C LEU A 177 9.39 -1.65 29.27
N ASN A 178 9.68 -2.57 30.20
CA ASN A 178 8.73 -3.54 30.69
C ASN A 178 7.47 -2.78 31.14
N PRO A 179 6.27 -3.13 30.64
CA PRO A 179 5.04 -2.34 30.79
C PRO A 179 4.57 -2.09 32.23
N ASP A 180 5.20 -2.70 33.23
CA ASP A 180 4.87 -2.54 34.64
C ASP A 180 5.49 -1.30 35.31
N ASP A 181 6.52 -0.70 34.70
CA ASP A 181 7.08 0.60 35.14
C ASP A 181 6.34 1.75 34.44
N ALA A 182 5.12 2.08 34.90
CA ALA A 182 4.43 3.37 34.69
C ALA A 182 4.76 4.16 33.40
N TYR A 183 4.38 3.60 32.26
CA TYR A 183 3.73 4.29 31.13
C TYR A 183 4.08 5.78 30.90
N GLU A 184 5.24 6.07 30.32
CA GLU A 184 5.30 7.11 29.28
C GLU A 184 5.40 6.39 27.93
N PRO A 185 4.27 6.14 27.22
CA PRO A 185 4.33 5.67 25.83
C PRO A 185 5.19 6.69 25.11
N ASN A 186 6.25 6.32 24.38
CA ASN A 186 7.25 7.26 23.86
C ASN A 186 6.56 8.41 23.07
N PRO A 187 6.16 9.51 23.72
CA PRO A 187 5.04 10.34 23.26
C PRO A 187 5.54 11.43 22.34
N VAL A 188 6.64 11.11 21.65
CA VAL A 188 7.42 12.03 20.88
C VAL A 188 7.73 11.48 19.48
N ILE A 189 7.94 10.16 19.33
CA ILE A 189 8.02 9.53 18.00
C ILE A 189 6.65 9.61 17.29
N ASP A 190 5.55 9.42 18.03
CA ASP A 190 4.19 9.57 17.51
C ASP A 190 3.90 11.00 17.00
N LYS A 191 4.23 12.03 17.79
CA LYS A 191 4.03 13.44 17.43
C LYS A 191 4.90 13.82 16.25
N ALA A 192 6.14 13.32 16.20
CA ALA A 192 7.02 13.54 15.07
C ALA A 192 6.44 12.90 13.80
N LEU A 193 5.93 11.66 13.86
CA LEU A 193 5.32 10.98 12.73
C LEU A 193 4.03 11.69 12.27
N ILE A 194 3.14 12.08 13.19
CA ILE A 194 1.93 12.86 12.89
C ILE A 194 2.31 14.17 12.20
N GLN A 195 3.37 14.83 12.65
CA GLN A 195 3.84 16.06 12.02
C GLN A 195 4.42 15.80 10.61
N ASP A 196 5.14 14.69 10.41
CA ASP A 196 5.64 14.26 9.11
C ASP A 196 4.48 13.99 8.13
N ILE A 197 3.43 13.31 8.58
CA ILE A 197 2.19 13.10 7.82
C ILE A 197 1.56 14.44 7.43
N LYS A 198 1.36 15.35 8.40
CA LYS A 198 0.77 16.68 8.16
C LYS A 198 1.58 17.55 7.19
N ASN A 199 2.90 17.37 7.18
CA ASN A 199 3.81 18.09 6.29
C ASN A 199 3.93 17.45 4.90
N THR A 200 3.47 16.20 4.73
CA THR A 200 3.55 15.48 3.46
C THR A 200 2.42 15.94 2.52
N PRO A 201 2.73 16.57 1.38
CA PRO A 201 1.70 17.02 0.45
C PRO A 201 0.97 15.84 -0.20
N TYR A 202 -0.34 16.01 -0.41
CA TYR A 202 -1.11 15.04 -1.19
C TYR A 202 -0.60 14.97 -2.65
N GLN A 203 -0.38 13.76 -3.15
CA GLN A 203 -0.07 13.46 -4.54
C GLN A 203 -1.12 12.50 -5.08
N GLU A 204 -1.87 12.95 -6.09
CA GLU A 204 -2.86 12.09 -6.72
C GLU A 204 -2.21 10.85 -7.37
N PRO A 205 -2.80 9.65 -7.20
CA PRO A 205 -2.31 8.45 -7.85
C PRO A 205 -2.17 8.62 -9.37
N LYS A 206 -0.98 8.30 -9.88
CA LYS A 206 -0.67 8.41 -11.30
C LYS A 206 -1.16 7.19 -12.07
N ALA A 207 -1.49 7.38 -13.34
CA ALA A 207 -1.82 6.29 -14.25
C ALA A 207 -0.58 5.44 -14.56
N GLN A 208 -0.67 4.13 -14.36
CA GLN A 208 0.44 3.20 -14.47
C GLN A 208 0.17 2.07 -15.44
N THR A 209 1.19 1.67 -16.19
CA THR A 209 1.12 0.48 -17.04
C THR A 209 0.91 -0.77 -16.20
N ILE A 210 0.06 -1.67 -16.68
CA ILE A 210 -0.14 -2.99 -16.08
C ILE A 210 0.50 -4.08 -16.94
N SER A 211 1.01 -5.12 -16.29
CA SER A 211 1.45 -6.36 -16.94
C SER A 211 0.48 -7.48 -16.58
N VAL A 212 0.12 -8.33 -17.54
CA VAL A 212 -0.85 -9.41 -17.34
C VAL A 212 -0.22 -10.74 -17.70
N LYS A 213 -0.32 -11.71 -16.78
CA LYS A 213 0.03 -13.11 -17.03
C LYS A 213 -1.21 -13.97 -16.87
N SER A 214 -1.59 -14.67 -17.93
CA SER A 214 -2.71 -15.62 -17.91
C SER A 214 -2.21 -17.02 -17.55
N ARG A 215 -2.98 -17.75 -16.75
CA ARG A 215 -2.82 -19.19 -16.54
C ARG A 215 -3.98 -19.92 -17.21
N THR A 216 -3.67 -20.98 -17.95
CA THR A 216 -4.66 -21.84 -18.58
C THR A 216 -4.93 -23.08 -17.74
N ASP A 217 -6.00 -23.79 -18.07
CA ASP A 217 -6.14 -25.19 -17.70
C ASP A 217 -5.04 -26.04 -18.39
N ASN A 218 -5.00 -27.33 -18.06
CA ASN A 218 -4.03 -28.28 -18.61
C ASN A 218 -4.16 -28.46 -20.13
N SER A 219 -5.22 -27.95 -20.75
CA SER A 219 -5.40 -28.00 -22.20
C SER A 219 -4.70 -26.85 -22.94
N GLY A 220 -4.28 -25.79 -22.23
CA GLY A 220 -3.76 -24.57 -22.86
C GLY A 220 -4.83 -23.68 -23.50
N ASN A 221 -6.08 -24.15 -23.60
CA ASN A 221 -7.12 -23.49 -24.40
C ASN A 221 -8.04 -22.57 -23.59
N LYS A 222 -8.17 -22.81 -22.27
CA LYS A 222 -9.08 -22.05 -21.41
C LYS A 222 -8.30 -21.34 -20.31
N ILE A 223 -8.40 -20.01 -20.28
CA ILE A 223 -7.86 -19.23 -19.16
C ILE A 223 -8.70 -19.53 -17.90
N VAL A 224 -8.01 -19.85 -16.81
CA VAL A 224 -8.58 -20.14 -15.50
C VAL A 224 -8.26 -19.06 -14.47
N SER A 225 -7.17 -18.30 -14.67
CA SER A 225 -6.85 -17.12 -13.87
C SER A 225 -5.96 -16.13 -14.62
N GLN A 226 -5.94 -14.88 -14.15
CA GLN A 226 -5.03 -13.83 -14.62
C GLN A 226 -4.36 -13.13 -13.45
N ASN A 227 -3.05 -12.95 -13.51
CA ASN A 227 -2.28 -12.16 -12.56
C ASN A 227 -1.90 -10.82 -13.22
N ILE A 228 -2.41 -9.74 -12.66
CA ILE A 228 -2.12 -8.36 -13.07
C ILE A 228 -1.06 -7.81 -12.13
N ARG A 229 0.04 -7.28 -12.66
CA ARG A 229 1.12 -6.62 -11.92
C ARG A 229 1.17 -5.14 -12.24
N TYR A 230 1.42 -4.32 -11.23
CA TYR A 230 1.49 -2.87 -11.32
C TYR A 230 2.34 -2.29 -10.19
N LYS A 231 2.57 -0.97 -10.18
CA LYS A 231 3.35 -0.29 -9.14
C LYS A 231 2.44 0.30 -8.06
N SER A 232 2.09 -0.45 -7.04
CA SER A 232 1.24 0.12 -5.99
C SER A 232 2.03 1.15 -5.15
N ILE A 233 1.29 2.04 -4.51
CA ILE A 233 1.81 2.95 -3.49
C ILE A 233 1.38 2.44 -2.10
N GLN A 234 2.30 2.46 -1.16
CA GLN A 234 2.10 2.25 0.27
C GLN A 234 2.47 3.55 0.96
N LEU A 235 1.64 4.02 1.90
CA LEU A 235 1.89 5.31 2.53
C LEU A 235 2.87 5.20 3.69
N PHE A 236 2.89 4.08 4.40
CA PHE A 236 3.83 3.83 5.48
C PHE A 236 4.93 2.85 5.02
N ASP A 237 6.17 3.16 5.37
CA ASP A 237 7.33 2.27 5.27
C ASP A 237 8.11 2.30 6.60
N GLY A 238 7.76 1.39 7.52
CA GLY A 238 8.44 1.30 8.81
C GLY A 238 9.94 0.98 8.71
N LYS A 239 10.39 0.36 7.60
CA LYS A 239 11.83 0.08 7.39
C LYS A 239 12.63 1.35 7.17
N GLN A 240 11.99 2.42 6.71
CA GLN A 240 12.64 3.72 6.56
C GLN A 240 13.12 4.24 7.93
N ALA A 241 12.37 3.99 9.01
CA ALA A 241 12.79 4.35 10.36
C ALA A 241 14.03 3.57 10.81
N GLU A 242 14.10 2.26 10.52
CA GLU A 242 15.30 1.46 10.79
C GLU A 242 16.52 1.98 10.03
N TYR A 243 16.35 2.37 8.77
CA TYR A 243 17.44 2.94 7.99
C TYR A 243 17.87 4.33 8.49
N ASN A 244 16.93 5.15 8.95
CA ASN A 244 17.23 6.44 9.58
C ASN A 244 18.00 6.23 10.89
N LEU A 245 17.57 5.28 11.73
CA LEU A 245 18.25 4.92 12.96
C LEU A 245 19.64 4.35 12.70
N TYR A 246 19.82 3.49 11.70
CA TYR A 246 21.13 2.99 11.28
C TYR A 246 22.09 4.13 10.93
N LYS A 247 21.64 5.12 10.16
CA LYS A 247 22.46 6.30 9.82
C LYS A 247 22.83 7.11 11.04
N LEU A 248 21.90 7.28 11.97
CA LEU A 248 22.15 7.97 13.23
C LEU A 248 23.15 7.21 14.11
N ALA A 249 23.02 5.88 14.15
CA ALA A 249 23.90 5.00 14.87
C ALA A 249 25.33 5.03 14.31
N LEU A 250 25.52 5.06 13.00
CA LEU A 250 26.85 5.22 12.39
C LEU A 250 27.52 6.55 12.75
N LYS A 251 26.75 7.65 12.88
CA LYS A 251 27.29 8.95 13.29
C LYS A 251 27.71 8.97 14.76
N ASN A 252 27.09 8.14 15.59
CA ASN A 252 27.25 8.09 17.04
C ASN A 252 27.62 6.67 17.50
N GLU A 253 28.49 5.98 16.76
CA GLU A 253 28.70 4.52 16.89
C GLU A 253 29.12 4.12 18.30
N SER A 254 30.07 4.84 18.90
CA SER A 254 30.53 4.58 20.28
C SER A 254 29.39 4.66 21.29
N ASP A 255 28.53 5.66 21.17
CA ASP A 255 27.42 5.90 22.09
C ASP A 255 26.33 4.83 21.93
N PHE A 256 26.03 4.43 20.69
CA PHE A 256 25.09 3.34 20.44
C PHE A 256 25.61 2.00 20.96
N LEU A 257 26.89 1.68 20.74
CA LEU A 257 27.49 0.45 21.27
C LEU A 257 27.56 0.48 22.81
N GLN A 258 27.78 1.65 23.41
CA GLN A 258 27.71 1.82 24.86
C GLN A 258 26.29 1.63 25.40
N LEU A 259 25.28 2.16 24.70
CA LEU A 259 23.87 1.96 25.03
C LEU A 259 23.48 0.47 24.99
N ILE A 260 23.97 -0.27 23.99
CA ILE A 260 23.77 -1.73 23.88
C ILE A 260 24.41 -2.44 25.08
N LYS A 261 25.66 -2.12 25.43
CA LYS A 261 26.33 -2.71 26.61
C LYS A 261 25.56 -2.45 27.90
N PHE A 262 25.02 -1.23 28.07
CA PHE A 262 24.21 -0.90 29.25
C PHE A 262 22.93 -1.73 29.32
N SER A 263 22.33 -2.05 28.18
CA SER A 263 21.15 -2.92 28.15
C SER A 263 21.43 -4.37 28.48
N GLU A 264 22.56 -4.91 28.01
CA GLU A 264 22.96 -6.29 28.30
C GLU A 264 23.29 -6.48 29.78
N ALA A 265 23.92 -5.47 30.39
CA ALA A 265 24.32 -5.51 31.80
C ALA A 265 23.14 -5.48 32.79
N THR A 266 21.93 -5.20 32.34
CA THR A 266 20.78 -4.93 33.23
C THR A 266 19.70 -6.02 33.23
N ASP A 267 19.95 -7.16 32.56
CA ASP A 267 19.03 -8.33 32.42
C ASP A 267 17.55 -7.92 32.39
N TYR A 268 17.21 -7.01 31.48
CA TYR A 268 15.97 -6.24 31.47
C TYR A 268 14.70 -7.10 31.22
N GLN A 269 14.85 -8.41 30.99
CA GLN A 269 13.75 -9.32 30.62
C GLN A 269 13.02 -9.99 31.80
N SER A 270 13.42 -9.79 33.06
CA SER A 270 12.69 -10.37 34.22
C SER A 270 12.32 -9.31 35.28
N SER A 271 11.19 -8.63 35.09
CA SER A 271 10.75 -7.51 35.94
C SER A 271 10.16 -7.87 37.32
N GLU A 272 9.82 -9.12 37.63
CA GLU A 272 9.11 -9.39 38.90
C GLU A 272 10.02 -9.85 40.07
N SER A 273 11.20 -10.39 39.81
CA SER A 273 12.06 -10.95 40.87
C SER A 273 13.12 -10.00 41.43
N PHE A 274 13.35 -8.82 40.82
CA PHE A 274 14.46 -7.93 41.19
C PHE A 274 14.09 -6.75 42.09
N LEU A 275 12.80 -6.52 42.36
CA LEU A 275 12.36 -5.44 43.27
C LEU A 275 12.39 -5.83 44.74
N LYS A 276 12.80 -7.06 45.06
CA LYS A 276 13.02 -7.50 46.44
C LYS A 276 14.49 -7.86 46.61
N GLU A 277 15.19 -7.01 47.35
CA GLU A 277 16.45 -7.30 48.04
C GLU A 277 17.70 -7.46 47.16
N ASN A 278 18.29 -6.34 46.73
CA ASN A 278 19.50 -5.80 47.38
C ASN A 278 20.15 -4.73 46.49
N ASP A 279 20.49 -3.64 47.15
CA ASP A 279 21.09 -2.41 46.65
C ASP A 279 22.51 -2.65 46.12
N ASP A 280 22.64 -3.00 44.85
CA ASP A 280 23.91 -2.89 44.14
C ASP A 280 23.90 -1.62 43.29
N THR A 281 24.43 -0.53 43.87
CA THR A 281 24.55 0.82 43.30
C THR A 281 25.07 0.87 41.85
N GLY A 282 25.80 -0.15 41.40
CA GLY A 282 26.27 -0.31 40.02
C GLY A 282 25.14 -0.42 38.99
N THR A 283 24.13 -1.26 39.23
CA THR A 283 23.03 -1.51 38.28
C THR A 283 22.16 -0.27 38.10
N LEU A 284 21.92 0.48 39.18
CA LEU A 284 21.19 1.75 39.12
C LEU A 284 21.95 2.80 38.29
N ASN A 285 23.27 2.86 38.44
CA ASN A 285 24.11 3.78 37.68
C ASN A 285 24.10 3.47 36.17
N TYR A 286 24.15 2.19 35.79
CA TYR A 286 24.01 1.77 34.39
C TYR A 286 22.65 2.14 33.80
N LYS A 287 21.55 1.95 34.55
CA LYS A 287 20.20 2.37 34.12
C LYS A 287 20.11 3.88 33.90
N LEU A 288 20.67 4.70 34.80
CA LEU A 288 20.65 6.16 34.66
C LEU A 288 21.48 6.63 33.46
N LYS A 289 22.70 6.13 33.30
CA LYS A 289 23.57 6.44 32.15
C LYS A 289 22.95 5.99 30.83
N GLY A 290 22.37 4.80 30.79
CA GLY A 290 21.64 4.31 29.63
C GLY A 290 20.44 5.19 29.27
N ARG A 291 19.68 5.68 30.28
CA ARG A 291 18.54 6.57 30.05
C ARG A 291 18.97 7.93 29.51
N GLU A 292 20.05 8.51 30.05
CA GLU A 292 20.60 9.77 29.57
C GLU A 292 21.08 9.63 28.12
N LEU A 293 21.85 8.59 27.83
CA LEU A 293 22.35 8.31 26.49
C LEU A 293 21.21 8.04 25.49
N TYR A 294 20.19 7.28 25.89
CA TYR A 294 18.99 7.07 25.09
C TYR A 294 18.30 8.40 24.77
N ARG A 295 18.14 9.30 25.75
CA ARG A 295 17.51 10.61 25.52
C ARG A 295 18.31 11.44 24.51
N THR A 296 19.63 11.52 24.66
CA THR A 296 20.48 12.25 23.71
C THR A 296 20.39 11.64 22.30
N LEU A 297 20.49 10.31 22.18
CA LEU A 297 20.53 9.65 20.88
C LEU A 297 19.16 9.59 20.18
N TYR A 298 18.06 9.44 20.90
CA TYR A 298 16.74 9.25 20.29
C TYR A 298 15.87 10.51 20.35
N LYS A 299 15.76 11.14 21.54
CA LYS A 299 14.80 12.24 21.77
C LYS A 299 15.12 13.47 20.92
N GLU A 300 16.41 13.79 20.78
CA GLU A 300 16.84 14.95 19.99
C GLU A 300 16.71 14.71 18.47
N HIS A 301 16.51 13.45 18.06
CA HIS A 301 16.53 13.00 16.67
C HIS A 301 15.20 12.44 16.16
N GLU A 302 14.09 12.55 16.91
CA GLU A 302 12.80 11.95 16.55
C GLU A 302 12.32 12.30 15.13
N LYS A 303 12.48 13.57 14.73
CA LYS A 303 12.15 14.03 13.36
C LYS A 303 13.03 13.37 12.30
N GLU A 304 14.30 13.10 12.60
CA GLU A 304 15.21 12.38 11.70
C GLU A 304 14.82 10.90 11.62
N LEU A 305 14.39 10.30 12.73
CA LEU A 305 13.98 8.90 12.82
C LEU A 305 12.73 8.60 11.99
N VAL A 306 11.70 9.45 12.07
CA VAL A 306 10.43 9.23 11.34
C VAL A 306 10.41 9.79 9.93
N LYS A 307 11.48 10.49 9.51
CA LYS A 307 11.54 11.14 8.20
C LYS A 307 11.29 10.17 7.07
N ASN A 308 10.32 10.48 6.21
CA ASN A 308 9.89 9.64 5.08
C ASN A 308 9.33 8.26 5.49
N VAL A 309 9.05 8.00 6.77
CA VAL A 309 8.27 6.81 7.14
C VAL A 309 6.90 6.91 6.49
N PHE A 310 6.30 8.10 6.52
CA PHE A 310 5.13 8.40 5.70
C PHE A 310 5.55 9.02 4.36
N GLY A 311 4.98 8.52 3.25
CA GLY A 311 5.33 9.00 1.92
C GLY A 311 4.79 8.12 0.79
N TYR A 312 5.12 8.43 -0.46
CA TYR A 312 4.61 7.70 -1.62
C TYR A 312 5.54 6.55 -2.02
N HIS A 313 5.61 5.51 -1.19
CA HIS A 313 6.54 4.40 -1.36
C HIS A 313 6.05 3.43 -2.43
N SER A 314 6.84 3.26 -3.49
CA SER A 314 6.45 2.41 -4.62
C SER A 314 6.88 0.96 -4.43
N TYR A 315 5.95 0.02 -4.57
CA TYR A 315 6.24 -1.42 -4.54
C TYR A 315 5.55 -2.16 -5.69
N ASN A 316 5.98 -3.40 -5.92
CA ASN A 316 5.34 -4.26 -6.91
C ASN A 316 4.04 -4.85 -6.33
N GLY A 317 2.91 -4.31 -6.76
CA GLY A 317 1.58 -4.81 -6.42
C GLY A 317 1.09 -5.84 -7.43
N GLY A 318 0.04 -6.58 -7.05
CA GLY A 318 -0.66 -7.44 -7.98
C GLY A 318 -2.09 -7.74 -7.59
N ILE A 319 -2.91 -8.05 -8.60
CA ILE A 319 -4.27 -8.56 -8.45
C ILE A 319 -4.32 -9.90 -9.16
N SER A 320 -4.77 -10.94 -8.49
CA SER A 320 -5.02 -12.23 -9.13
C SER A 320 -6.53 -12.42 -9.28
N LEU A 321 -6.99 -12.65 -10.50
CA LEU A 321 -8.39 -12.84 -10.85
C LEU A 321 -8.69 -14.32 -11.09
N TYR A 322 -9.79 -14.81 -10.54
CA TYR A 322 -10.15 -16.23 -10.58
C TYR A 322 -11.62 -16.46 -10.99
N LYS A 323 -11.92 -17.71 -11.33
CA LYS A 323 -13.28 -18.25 -11.45
C LYS A 323 -13.77 -18.82 -10.10
N PRO A 324 -15.09 -18.99 -9.88
CA PRO A 324 -16.19 -18.62 -10.78
C PRO A 324 -16.29 -17.11 -10.99
N PHE A 325 -17.09 -16.67 -11.97
CA PHE A 325 -17.29 -15.25 -12.21
C PHE A 325 -18.43 -14.72 -11.36
N VAL A 326 -18.32 -13.46 -10.92
CA VAL A 326 -19.35 -12.77 -10.16
C VAL A 326 -20.41 -12.26 -11.12
N ASN A 327 -21.68 -12.48 -10.78
CA ASN A 327 -22.82 -11.91 -11.47
C ASN A 327 -24.00 -11.81 -10.48
N GLN A 328 -24.20 -10.64 -9.90
CA GLN A 328 -25.15 -10.48 -8.81
C GLN A 328 -25.78 -9.09 -8.85
N ARG A 329 -27.08 -9.01 -8.53
CA ARG A 329 -27.73 -7.73 -8.27
C ARG A 329 -27.48 -7.35 -6.82
N ILE A 330 -26.80 -6.22 -6.61
CA ILE A 330 -26.50 -5.65 -5.31
C ILE A 330 -27.22 -4.32 -5.22
N TYR A 331 -28.24 -4.27 -4.37
CA TYR A 331 -29.15 -3.14 -4.24
C TYR A 331 -29.73 -2.72 -5.61
N LYS A 332 -29.41 -1.52 -6.11
CA LYS A 332 -29.98 -0.95 -7.34
C LYS A 332 -29.24 -1.34 -8.61
N THR A 333 -28.12 -2.06 -8.53
CA THR A 333 -27.26 -2.31 -9.68
C THR A 333 -26.85 -3.77 -9.80
N ARG A 334 -26.76 -4.25 -11.03
CA ARG A 334 -26.15 -5.54 -11.34
C ARG A 334 -24.64 -5.37 -11.47
N TYR A 335 -23.88 -6.11 -10.68
CA TYR A 335 -22.43 -6.17 -10.73
C TYR A 335 -21.98 -7.47 -11.38
N ILE A 336 -20.91 -7.38 -12.18
CA ILE A 336 -20.23 -8.51 -12.79
C ILE A 336 -18.72 -8.37 -12.58
N GLY A 337 -18.00 -9.48 -12.46
CA GLY A 337 -16.56 -9.42 -12.22
C GLY A 337 -15.92 -10.73 -11.80
N TYR A 338 -14.88 -10.62 -10.98
CA TYR A 338 -14.02 -11.73 -10.59
C TYR A 338 -13.90 -11.82 -9.07
N HIS A 339 -13.67 -13.03 -8.57
CA HIS A 339 -13.03 -13.20 -7.28
C HIS A 339 -11.54 -12.84 -7.42
N ASN A 340 -10.95 -12.30 -6.36
CA ASN A 340 -9.52 -12.04 -6.27
C ASN A 340 -8.94 -12.42 -4.91
N ASN A 341 -7.62 -12.25 -4.75
CA ASN A 341 -6.89 -12.54 -3.51
C ASN A 341 -7.23 -11.59 -2.34
N SER A 342 -8.15 -10.65 -2.53
CA SER A 342 -8.53 -9.63 -1.55
C SER A 342 -10.06 -9.41 -1.51
N GLY A 343 -10.83 -10.45 -1.88
CA GLY A 343 -12.28 -10.40 -2.04
C GLY A 343 -12.69 -10.41 -3.51
N TYR A 344 -13.21 -9.28 -3.99
CA TYR A 344 -13.89 -9.19 -5.28
C TYR A 344 -13.38 -7.99 -6.08
N LEU A 345 -13.33 -8.15 -7.40
CA LEU A 345 -13.10 -7.05 -8.33
C LEU A 345 -14.24 -7.02 -9.34
N ILE A 346 -15.11 -6.02 -9.22
CA ILE A 346 -16.39 -5.96 -9.92
C ILE A 346 -16.60 -4.61 -10.61
N THR A 347 -17.43 -4.60 -11.63
CA THR A 347 -17.89 -3.39 -12.30
C THR A 347 -19.40 -3.47 -12.54
N LYS A 348 -20.02 -2.32 -12.80
CA LYS A 348 -21.45 -2.24 -13.08
C LYS A 348 -21.73 -2.82 -14.45
N ALA A 349 -22.67 -3.75 -14.53
CA ALA A 349 -23.17 -4.21 -15.81
C ALA A 349 -23.98 -3.08 -16.48
N GLN A 350 -23.69 -2.82 -17.74
CA GLN A 350 -24.37 -1.79 -18.53
C GLN A 350 -25.75 -2.25 -19.02
N ASN A 351 -25.99 -3.57 -19.03
CA ASN A 351 -27.29 -4.18 -19.32
C ASN A 351 -27.39 -5.60 -18.70
N ASP A 352 -28.58 -6.20 -18.76
CA ASP A 352 -28.86 -7.51 -18.14
C ASP A 352 -28.24 -8.70 -18.90
N THR A 353 -27.77 -8.51 -20.13
CA THR A 353 -27.15 -9.57 -20.93
C THR A 353 -25.63 -9.63 -20.81
N GLN A 354 -25.02 -8.57 -20.29
CA GLN A 354 -23.56 -8.46 -20.20
C GLN A 354 -23.00 -9.52 -19.26
N LYS A 355 -21.89 -10.14 -19.66
CA LYS A 355 -21.16 -11.16 -18.88
C LYS A 355 -19.69 -10.78 -18.78
N VAL A 356 -19.01 -11.33 -17.79
CA VAL A 356 -17.55 -11.19 -17.65
C VAL A 356 -16.84 -12.44 -18.16
N SER A 357 -15.67 -12.26 -18.77
CA SER A 357 -14.76 -13.34 -19.13
C SER A 357 -13.31 -12.93 -18.91
N PHE A 358 -12.39 -13.89 -18.99
CA PHE A 358 -10.98 -13.54 -19.22
C PHE A 358 -10.78 -13.20 -20.70
N SER A 359 -9.91 -12.23 -20.97
CA SER A 359 -9.47 -11.97 -22.34
C SER A 359 -8.34 -12.93 -22.71
N LYS A 360 -8.39 -13.48 -23.92
CA LYS A 360 -7.25 -14.19 -24.50
C LYS A 360 -6.08 -13.25 -24.75
#